data_AF-A0A2N0QZB7-F1
#
_entry.id   AF-A0A2N0QZB7-F1
#
_cell.length_a   1.000
_cell.length_b   1.000
_cell.length_c   1.000
_cell.angle_alpha   90.00
_cell.angle_beta   90.00
_cell.angle_gamma   90.00
#
_symmetry.space_group_name_H-M   'P 1'
#
loop_
_entity.id
_entity.type
_entity.pdbx_description
1 polymer ?
#
loop_
_entity_poly.entity_id
_entity_poly.type
_entity_poly.pdbx_seq_one_letter_code
_entity_poly.pdbx_strand_id
1 'polypeptide(L)' 'VGDEKNEKKFQAHSVILRARSPYFKRALSNDWARKEDGSTVFTKPNVSPAVFEIILK' A
#
# COMPACT_ATOMS: atom_id res chain seq x y z
N VAL A 1 -1.85 -18.86 -18.40
CA VAL A 1 -1.58 -19.17 -17.00
C VAL A 1 -0.80 -17.97 -16.45
N GLY A 2 -1.46 -17.07 -15.73
CA GLY A 2 -0.84 -15.83 -15.23
C GLY A 2 -0.39 -16.05 -13.79
N ASP A 3 0.91 -16.03 -13.55
CA ASP A 3 1.53 -16.31 -12.26
C ASP A 3 0.97 -15.44 -11.11
N GLU A 4 0.36 -16.09 -10.12
CA GLU A 4 -0.03 -15.55 -8.80
C GLU A 4 1.15 -15.03 -7.95
N LYS A 5 2.36 -14.95 -8.52
CA LYS A 5 3.62 -14.75 -7.79
C LYS A 5 4.09 -13.29 -7.65
N ASN A 6 3.42 -12.34 -8.31
CA ASN A 6 3.84 -10.93 -8.34
C ASN A 6 3.07 -10.01 -7.39
N GLU A 7 2.04 -10.51 -6.70
CA GLU A 7 1.31 -9.76 -5.68
C GLU A 7 1.82 -10.14 -4.28
N LYS A 8 2.15 -9.13 -3.45
CA LYS A 8 2.51 -9.31 -2.04
C LYS A 8 1.70 -8.34 -1.21
N LYS A 9 1.06 -8.85 -0.16
CA LYS A 9 0.32 -8.04 0.80
C LYS A 9 1.24 -7.59 1.93
N PHE A 10 1.12 -6.32 2.31
CA PHE A 10 1.87 -5.71 3.39
C PHE A 10 0.89 -5.15 4.42
N GLN A 11 1.15 -5.41 5.70
CA GLN A 11 0.38 -4.84 6.80
C GLN A 11 1.25 -3.76 7.46
N ALA A 12 0.71 -2.55 7.55
CA ALA A 12 1.40 -1.40 8.13
C ALA A 12 0.40 -0.40 8.71
N HIS A 13 0.85 0.39 9.69
CA HIS A 13 0.01 1.42 10.29
C HIS A 13 -0.08 2.64 9.37
N SER A 14 -1.30 2.93 8.90
CA SER A 14 -1.59 4.06 8.01
C SER A 14 -1.11 5.40 8.59
N VAL A 15 -1.22 5.60 9.91
CA VAL A 15 -0.77 6.82 10.59
C VAL A 15 0.74 7.06 10.38
N ILE A 16 1.55 6.01 10.50
CA ILE A 16 3.01 6.11 10.31
C ILE A 16 3.35 6.45 8.86
N LEU A 17 2.72 5.74 7.90
CA LEU A 17 2.93 5.97 6.47
C LEU A 17 2.56 7.39 6.05
N ARG A 18 1.40 7.90 6.52
CA ARG A 18 0.94 9.27 6.24
C ARG A 18 1.85 10.34 6.85
N ALA A 19 2.46 10.06 8.00
CA ALA A 19 3.41 10.97 8.64
C ALA A 19 4.76 11.02 7.91
N ARG A 20 5.25 9.87 7.42
CA ARG A 20 6.56 9.75 6.76
C ARG A 20 6.57 10.12 5.28
N SER A 21 5.41 10.11 4.61
CA SER A 21 5.34 10.36 3.18
C SER A 21 4.11 11.18 2.77
N PRO A 22 4.30 12.35 2.13
CA PRO A 22 3.21 13.10 1.53
C PRO A 22 2.42 12.29 0.49
N TYR A 23 3.09 11.34 -0.19
CA TYR A 23 2.44 10.43 -1.12
C TYR A 23 1.44 9.54 -0.38
N PHE A 24 1.87 8.84 0.68
CA PHE A 24 0.95 8.01 1.47
C PHE A 24 -0.10 8.84 2.21
N LYS A 25 0.22 10.08 2.62
CA LYS A 25 -0.76 11.03 3.15
C LYS A 25 -1.93 11.24 2.18
N ARG A 26 -1.64 11.44 0.89
CA ARG A 26 -2.68 11.61 -0.14
C ARG A 26 -3.30 10.27 -0.54
N ALA A 27 -2.50 9.26 -0.82
CA ALA A 27 -2.96 7.96 -1.30
C ALA A 27 -3.90 7.25 -0.31
N LEU A 28 -3.65 7.38 1.00
CA LEU A 28 -4.49 6.80 2.06
C LEU A 28 -5.63 7.72 2.53
N SER A 29 -5.77 8.92 1.97
CA SER A 29 -6.86 9.86 2.29
C SER A 29 -7.76 10.18 1.10
N ASN A 30 -7.42 9.71 -0.10
CA ASN A 30 -8.19 9.87 -1.33
C ASN A 30 -8.86 8.54 -1.72
N ASP A 31 -9.72 8.55 -2.73
CA ASP A 31 -10.49 7.39 -3.22
C ASP A 31 -9.63 6.20 -3.73
N TRP A 32 -8.30 6.35 -3.74
CA TRP A 32 -7.37 5.28 -4.08
C TRP A 32 -7.29 4.19 -3.01
N ALA A 33 -7.63 4.55 -1.77
CA ALA A 33 -7.68 3.63 -0.65
C ALA A 33 -9.13 3.21 -0.37
N ARG A 34 -9.39 1.90 -0.38
CA ARG A 34 -10.69 1.33 -0.04
C ARG A 34 -10.72 0.98 1.44
N LYS A 35 -11.88 1.10 2.09
CA LYS A 35 -12.08 0.57 3.43
C LYS A 35 -12.76 -0.79 3.33
N GLU A 36 -12.11 -1.82 3.83
CA GLU A 36 -12.63 -3.19 3.91
C GLU A 36 -12.45 -3.67 5.35
N ASP A 37 -13.53 -4.14 5.97
CA ASP A 37 -13.53 -4.77 7.31
C ASP A 37 -12.77 -3.96 8.39
N GLY A 38 -12.94 -2.64 8.39
CA GLY A 38 -12.29 -1.73 9.35
C GLY A 38 -10.81 -1.41 9.03
N SER A 39 -10.24 -2.03 7.99
CA SER A 39 -8.89 -1.78 7.49
C SER A 39 -8.90 -0.96 6.21
N THR A 40 -7.83 -0.22 5.96
CA THR A 40 -7.64 0.52 4.71
C THR A 40 -6.78 -0.29 3.75
N VAL A 41 -7.33 -0.66 2.60
CA VAL A 41 -6.66 -1.42 1.55
C VAL A 41 -6.23 -0.46 0.44
N PHE A 42 -4.94 -0.47 0.12
CA PHE A 42 -4.35 0.33 -0.94
C PHE A 42 -3.59 -0.58 -1.90
N THR A 43 -4.04 -0.61 -3.16
CA THR A 43 -3.43 -1.43 -4.20
C THR A 43 -2.70 -0.54 -5.19
N LYS A 44 -1.40 -0.78 -5.38
CA LYS A 44 -0.57 -0.02 -6.31
C LYS A 44 -0.06 -0.92 -7.43
N PRO A 45 -0.56 -0.77 -8.68
CA PRO A 45 0.01 -1.48 -9.80
C PRO A 45 1.39 -0.91 -10.18
N ASN A 46 2.15 -1.70 -10.94
CA ASN A 46 3.46 -1.32 -11.52
C ASN A 46 4.55 -1.03 -10.49
N VAL A 47 4.50 -1.67 -9.32
CA VAL A 47 5.58 -1.62 -8.31
C VAL A 47 5.88 -3.05 -7.89
N SER A 48 7.16 -3.42 -7.91
CA SER A 48 7.55 -4.74 -7.44
C SER A 48 7.46 -4.83 -5.91
N PRO A 49 7.06 -5.98 -5.35
CA PRO A 49 7.04 -6.18 -3.90
C PRO A 49 8.34 -5.83 -3.20
N ALA A 50 9.50 -6.14 -3.80
CA ALA A 50 10.80 -5.86 -3.22
C ALA A 50 11.08 -4.36 -3.08
N VAL A 51 10.70 -3.56 -4.08
CA VAL A 51 10.82 -2.10 -4.03
C VAL A 51 9.86 -1.53 -2.98
N PHE A 52 8.63 -2.04 -2.93
CA PHE A 52 7.66 -1.58 -1.94
C PHE A 52 8.11 -1.90 -0.50
N GLU A 53 8.75 -3.05 -0.28
CA GLU A 53 9.32 -3.41 1.01
C GLU A 53 10.43 -2.46 1.47
N ILE A 54 11.27 -1.98 0.55
CA ILE A 54 12.28 -0.95 0.85
C ILE A 54 11.60 0.38 1.22
N ILE A 55 10.52 0.75 0.54
CA ILE A 55 9.75 1.97 0.84
C ILE A 55 9.06 1.91 2.21
N LEU A 56 8.69 0.72 2.68
CA LEU A 56 7.99 0.52 3.95
C LEU A 56 8.91 0.46 5.18
N LYS A 57 10.22 0.22 5.01
CA LYS A 57 11.20 0.25 6.10
C LYS A 57 11.42 1.67 6.63
#